data_AF-A0A7G6S8J2-F1
#
_entry.id   AF-A0A7G6S8J2-F1
#
_cell.length_a   1.000
_cell.length_b   1.000
_cell.length_c   1.000
_cell.angle_alpha   90.00
_cell.angle_beta   90.00
_cell.angle_gamma   90.00
#
_symmetry.space_group_name_H-M   'P 1'
#
loop_
_entity.id
_entity.type
_entity.pdbx_description
1 polymer ?
#
loop_
_entity_poly.entity_id
_entity_poly.type
_entity_poly.pdbx_seq_one_letter_code
_entity_poly.pdbx_strand_id
1 'polypeptide(L)'
;MAKPGRGSDQFPLRLPDGLRDRIKARAEQRGRSMNTEIVLLLEREFPEPISFDEEIQEMIDLVEVLKDGLDDRRVNLIAVSIELLIKNILKGKVEGVDGSTVNKLRERYEHYLEDEIKNAHRNESDEE
;
A
#
# COMPACT_ATOMS: atom_id res chain seq x y z
N MET A 1 11.47 7.82 -9.95
CA MET A 1 12.46 7.53 -8.89
C MET A 1 13.79 8.21 -9.20
N ALA A 2 14.11 9.29 -8.48
CA ALA A 2 15.39 9.96 -8.60
C ALA A 2 16.50 9.10 -7.98
N LYS A 3 17.60 8.85 -8.69
CA LYS A 3 18.77 8.20 -8.10
C LYS A 3 19.33 9.11 -6.99
N PRO A 4 19.62 8.59 -5.77
CA PRO A 4 20.26 9.39 -4.74
C PRO A 4 21.64 9.85 -5.24
N GLY A 5 21.79 11.16 -5.43
CA GLY A 5 22.97 11.82 -5.96
C GLY A 5 23.42 12.98 -5.08
N ARG A 6 24.43 13.75 -5.52
CA ARG A 6 24.84 15.01 -4.88
C ARG A 6 23.69 16.02 -4.97
N GLY A 7 22.79 16.01 -3.99
CA GLY A 7 21.57 16.82 -3.99
C GLY A 7 20.41 16.17 -3.23
N SER A 8 20.49 14.88 -2.88
CA SER A 8 19.54 14.26 -1.97
C SER A 8 19.75 14.76 -0.54
N ASP A 9 18.66 14.87 0.23
CA ASP A 9 18.72 15.16 1.65
C ASP A 9 19.58 14.10 2.39
N GLN A 10 20.37 14.55 3.37
CA GLN A 10 21.32 13.71 4.09
C GLN A 10 21.07 13.84 5.59
N PHE A 11 20.60 12.75 6.20
CA PHE A 11 20.37 12.68 7.63
C PHE A 11 21.39 11.74 8.31
N PRO A 12 22.17 12.22 9.31
CA PRO A 12 23.11 11.37 10.02
C PRO A 12 22.37 10.40 10.97
N LEU A 13 22.35 9.11 10.61
CA LEU A 13 21.67 8.06 11.36
C LEU A 13 22.57 7.42 12.42
N ARG A 14 22.08 7.29 13.66
CA ARG A 14 22.73 6.49 14.71
C ARG A 14 22.21 5.06 14.65
N LEU A 15 23.12 4.10 14.51
CA LEU A 15 22.79 2.68 14.43
C LEU A 15 23.18 1.98 15.75
N PRO A 16 22.35 1.05 16.25
CA PRO A 16 22.76 0.10 17.28
C PRO A 16 23.94 -0.75 16.82
N ASP A 17 24.71 -1.24 17.80
CA ASP A 17 25.87 -2.10 17.54
C ASP A 17 25.49 -3.31 16.68
N GLY A 18 26.33 -3.60 15.67
CA GLY A 18 26.15 -4.72 14.74
C GLY A 18 25.06 -4.55 13.67
N LEU A 19 24.18 -3.54 13.76
CA LEU A 19 23.14 -3.33 12.73
C LEU A 19 23.75 -2.96 11.36
N ARG A 20 24.82 -2.16 11.37
CA ARG A 20 25.53 -1.75 10.15
C ARG A 20 26.07 -2.95 9.37
N ASP A 21 26.68 -3.91 10.07
CA ASP A 21 27.28 -5.09 9.44
C ASP A 21 26.20 -6.03 8.86
N ARG A 22 25.06 -6.16 9.54
CA ARG A 22 23.90 -6.90 9.02
C ARG A 22 23.36 -6.30 7.73
N ILE A 23 23.25 -4.96 7.64
CA ILE A 23 22.81 -4.27 6.42
C ILE A 23 23.84 -4.48 5.32
N LYS A 24 25.14 -4.35 5.63
CA LYS A 24 26.23 -4.56 4.67
C LYS A 24 26.19 -5.96 4.03
N ALA A 25 26.10 -7.00 4.86
CA ALA A 25 26.04 -8.38 4.38
C ALA A 25 24.84 -8.62 3.45
N ARG A 26 23.67 -8.07 3.80
CA ARG A 26 22.47 -8.16 2.96
C ARG A 26 22.62 -7.41 1.63
N ALA A 27 23.22 -6.22 1.64
CA ALA A 27 23.45 -5.43 0.44
C ALA A 27 24.42 -6.13 -0.52
N GLU A 28 25.50 -6.72 0.01
CA GLU A 28 26.48 -7.51 -0.76
C GLU A 28 25.85 -8.74 -1.40
N GLN A 29 25.03 -9.50 -0.65
CA GLN A 29 24.27 -10.64 -1.19
C GLN A 29 23.35 -10.24 -2.36
N ARG A 30 22.87 -9.00 -2.40
CA ARG A 30 21.97 -8.47 -3.43
C ARG A 30 22.69 -7.69 -4.53
N GLY A 31 24.02 -7.60 -4.50
CA GLY A 31 24.80 -6.86 -5.50
C GLY A 31 24.52 -5.35 -5.50
N ARG A 32 24.18 -4.78 -4.34
CA ARG A 32 23.80 -3.37 -4.19
C ARG A 32 24.73 -2.66 -3.22
N SER A 33 24.82 -1.33 -3.35
CA SER A 33 25.47 -0.54 -2.31
C SER A 33 24.64 -0.61 -1.01
N MET A 34 25.31 -0.48 0.13
CA MET A 34 24.63 -0.41 1.44
C MET A 34 23.57 0.70 1.47
N ASN A 35 23.90 1.87 0.90
CA ASN A 35 22.97 2.99 0.81
C ASN A 35 21.73 2.64 -0.01
N THR A 36 21.91 1.95 -1.15
CA THR A 36 20.81 1.50 -2.00
C THR A 36 19.88 0.53 -1.24
N GLU A 37 20.43 -0.40 -0.47
CA GLU A 37 19.60 -1.33 0.31
C GLU A 37 18.86 -0.62 1.45
N ILE A 38 19.49 0.37 2.11
CA ILE A 38 18.83 1.19 3.14
C ILE A 38 17.67 1.97 2.53
N VAL A 39 17.89 2.70 1.42
CA VAL A 39 16.86 3.49 0.75
C VAL A 39 15.69 2.61 0.34
N LEU A 40 15.94 1.45 -0.28
CA LEU A 40 14.87 0.54 -0.69
C LEU A 40 14.05 -0.03 0.47
N LEU A 41 14.68 -0.31 1.61
CA LEU A 41 13.95 -0.70 2.81
C LEU A 41 13.11 0.45 3.34
N LEU A 42 13.65 1.66 3.36
CA LEU A 42 12.91 2.85 3.80
C LEU A 42 11.74 3.18 2.87
N GLU A 43 11.91 3.20 1.55
CA GLU A 43 10.82 3.42 0.59
C GLU A 43 9.71 2.37 0.69
N ARG A 44 10.07 1.13 1.06
CA ARG A 44 9.10 0.05 1.24
C ARG A 44 8.26 0.24 2.51
N GLU A 45 8.89 0.61 3.62
CA GLU A 45 8.22 0.81 4.91
C GLU A 45 7.54 2.19 5.02
N PHE A 46 8.11 3.20 4.36
CA PHE A 46 7.67 4.59 4.31
C PHE A 46 7.53 5.02 2.84
N PRO A 47 6.52 4.52 2.11
CA PRO A 47 6.27 4.98 0.76
C PRO A 47 5.89 6.47 0.79
N GLU A 48 6.13 7.14 -0.34
CA GLU A 48 5.66 8.50 -0.54
C GLU A 48 4.13 8.54 -0.35
N PRO A 49 3.63 9.40 0.55
CA PRO A 49 2.20 9.49 0.77
C PRO A 49 1.52 9.96 -0.52
N ILE A 50 0.44 9.28 -0.88
CA ILE A 50 -0.36 9.66 -2.04
C ILE A 50 -1.39 10.68 -1.57
N SER A 51 -1.63 11.74 -2.36
CA SER A 51 -2.69 12.69 -2.05
C SER A 51 -4.05 12.02 -2.14
N PHE A 52 -4.91 12.23 -1.14
CA PHE A 52 -6.29 11.74 -1.19
C PHE A 52 -7.03 12.21 -2.45
N ASP A 53 -6.77 13.44 -2.90
CA ASP A 53 -7.42 13.99 -4.09
C ASP A 53 -6.95 13.28 -5.38
N GLU A 54 -5.66 12.94 -5.48
CA GLU A 54 -5.11 12.20 -6.63
C GLU A 54 -5.71 10.78 -6.71
N GLU A 55 -5.79 10.11 -5.57
CA GLU A 55 -6.32 8.76 -5.47
C GLU A 55 -7.83 8.69 -5.73
N ILE A 56 -8.59 9.70 -5.27
CA ILE A 56 -10.02 9.86 -5.60
C ILE A 56 -10.21 10.12 -7.09
N GLN A 57 -9.36 10.95 -7.70
CA GLN A 57 -9.44 11.25 -9.13
C GLN A 57 -9.20 10.00 -9.98
N GLU A 58 -8.17 9.20 -9.68
CA GLU A 58 -7.91 7.95 -10.40
C GLU A 58 -9.11 6.99 -10.33
N MET A 59 -9.80 6.92 -9.19
CA MET A 59 -11.01 6.12 -9.06
C MET A 59 -12.17 6.66 -9.88
N ILE A 60 -12.37 7.99 -9.91
CA ILE A 60 -13.41 8.63 -10.73
C ILE A 60 -13.16 8.31 -12.20
N ASP A 61 -11.92 8.44 -12.68
CA ASP A 61 -11.54 8.12 -14.04
C ASP A 61 -11.83 6.64 -14.36
N LEU A 62 -11.52 5.73 -13.43
CA LEU A 62 -11.82 4.30 -13.57
C LEU A 62 -13.32 4.03 -13.68
N VAL A 63 -14.13 4.72 -12.88
CA VAL A 63 -15.60 4.63 -12.90
C VAL A 63 -16.18 5.20 -14.19
N GLU A 64 -15.62 6.28 -14.72
CA GLU A 64 -16.02 6.88 -16.01
C GLU A 64 -15.75 5.94 -17.19
N VAL A 65 -14.56 5.35 -17.26
CA VAL A 65 -14.22 4.33 -18.28
C VAL A 65 -15.16 3.13 -18.24
N LEU A 66 -15.75 2.85 -17.07
CA LEU A 66 -16.64 1.72 -16.83
C LEU A 66 -18.11 1.98 -17.16
N LYS A 67 -18.59 3.21 -16.96
CA LYS A 67 -19.93 3.62 -17.40
C LYS A 67 -20.08 3.51 -18.92
N ASP A 68 -18.98 3.63 -19.67
CA ASP A 68 -18.97 3.54 -21.13
C ASP A 68 -18.81 2.10 -21.68
N GLY A 69 -18.64 1.07 -20.82
CA GLY A 69 -18.59 -0.32 -21.27
C GLY A 69 -18.38 -1.33 -20.15
N LEU A 70 -19.47 -1.96 -19.72
CA LEU A 70 -19.51 -3.02 -18.70
C LEU A 70 -19.06 -4.36 -19.31
N ASP A 71 -17.79 -4.71 -19.08
CA ASP A 71 -17.29 -6.10 -19.17
C ASP A 71 -16.80 -6.51 -17.77
N ASP A 72 -17.07 -7.74 -17.35
CA ASP A 72 -16.81 -8.29 -16.00
C ASP A 72 -15.35 -8.10 -15.56
N ARG A 73 -14.41 -8.11 -16.52
CA ARG A 73 -12.99 -7.87 -16.24
C ARG A 73 -12.72 -6.50 -15.64
N ARG A 74 -13.43 -5.47 -16.11
CA ARG A 74 -13.26 -4.10 -15.65
C ARG A 74 -13.92 -3.88 -14.28
N VAL A 75 -15.04 -4.56 -14.01
CA VAL A 75 -15.68 -4.56 -12.69
C VAL A 75 -14.74 -5.14 -11.63
N ASN A 76 -14.02 -6.22 -11.97
CA ASN A 76 -13.03 -6.79 -11.06
C ASN A 76 -11.86 -5.82 -10.76
N LEU A 77 -11.47 -4.97 -11.72
CA LEU A 77 -10.44 -3.94 -11.50
C LEU A 77 -10.89 -2.87 -10.49
N ILE A 78 -12.18 -2.51 -10.45
CA ILE A 78 -12.72 -1.63 -9.39
C ILE A 78 -12.61 -2.30 -8.03
N ALA A 79 -13.05 -3.56 -7.91
CA ALA A 79 -13.04 -4.24 -6.62
C ALA A 79 -11.62 -4.25 -6.02
N VAL A 80 -10.62 -4.51 -6.86
CA VAL A 80 -9.20 -4.47 -6.49
C VAL A 80 -8.73 -3.05 -6.15
N SER A 81 -9.12 -2.03 -6.91
CA SER A 81 -8.68 -0.65 -6.64
C SER A 81 -9.26 -0.09 -5.35
N ILE A 82 -10.55 -0.34 -5.09
CA ILE A 82 -11.21 0.04 -3.84
C ILE A 82 -10.54 -0.64 -2.65
N GLU A 83 -10.26 -1.94 -2.76
CA GLU A 83 -9.59 -2.68 -1.69
C GLU A 83 -8.18 -2.14 -1.42
N LEU A 84 -7.44 -1.78 -2.47
CA LEU A 84 -6.11 -1.20 -2.35
C LEU A 84 -6.15 0.16 -1.63
N LEU A 85 -7.10 1.03 -2.00
CA LEU A 85 -7.29 2.33 -1.35
C LEU A 85 -7.59 2.17 0.14
N ILE A 86 -8.54 1.31 0.48
CA ILE A 86 -8.89 1.06 1.88
C ILE A 86 -7.64 0.62 2.66
N LYS A 87 -6.85 -0.29 2.10
CA LYS A 87 -5.57 -0.72 2.70
C LYS A 87 -4.56 0.42 2.83
N ASN A 88 -4.48 1.33 1.85
CA ASN A 88 -3.57 2.48 1.89
C ASN A 88 -3.97 3.48 2.99
N ILE A 89 -5.26 3.80 3.11
CA ILE A 89 -5.79 4.67 4.16
C ILE A 89 -5.53 4.06 5.55
N LEU A 90 -5.82 2.76 5.73
CA LEU A 90 -5.62 2.08 7.01
C LEU A 90 -4.15 1.97 7.43
N LYS A 91 -3.23 1.94 6.46
CA LYS A 91 -1.78 1.96 6.68
C LYS A 91 -1.20 3.36 6.86
N GLY A 92 -2.03 4.42 6.79
CA GLY A 92 -1.58 5.81 6.88
C GLY A 92 -0.73 6.26 5.69
N LYS A 93 -0.93 5.66 4.52
CA LYS A 93 -0.20 5.98 3.28
C LYS A 93 -0.90 7.05 2.43
N VAL A 94 -2.07 7.52 2.87
CA VAL A 94 -2.86 8.55 2.17
C VAL A 94 -2.89 9.80 3.05
N GLU A 95 -2.44 10.92 2.49
CA GLU A 95 -2.49 12.22 3.16
C GLU A 95 -3.87 12.85 3.08
N GLY A 96 -4.23 13.68 4.07
CA GLY A 96 -5.52 14.41 4.07
C GLY A 96 -6.69 13.65 4.68
N VAL A 97 -6.48 12.41 5.17
CA VAL A 97 -7.51 11.64 5.88
C VAL A 97 -7.30 11.74 7.39
N ASP A 98 -8.31 12.24 8.11
CA ASP A 98 -8.24 12.39 9.56
C ASP A 98 -8.37 11.05 10.29
N GLY A 99 -7.83 10.97 11.52
CA GLY A 99 -7.82 9.73 12.30
C GLY A 99 -9.21 9.19 12.65
N SER A 100 -10.24 10.03 12.74
CA SER A 100 -11.61 9.55 13.00
C SER A 100 -12.19 8.85 11.78
N THR A 101 -11.88 9.35 10.58
CA THR A 101 -12.23 8.72 9.31
C THR A 101 -11.51 7.39 9.15
N VAL A 102 -10.22 7.32 9.47
CA VAL A 102 -9.45 6.05 9.45
C VAL A 102 -10.07 5.00 10.39
N ASN A 103 -10.47 5.39 11.61
CA ASN A 103 -11.06 4.46 12.57
C ASN A 103 -12.42 3.94 12.11
N LYS A 104 -13.31 4.82 11.61
CA LYS A 104 -14.60 4.42 11.04
C LYS A 104 -14.43 3.48 9.85
N LEU A 105 -13.45 3.75 8.99
CA LEU A 105 -13.13 2.89 7.86
C LEU A 105 -12.64 1.51 8.31
N ARG A 106 -11.80 1.46 9.36
CA ARG A 106 -11.28 0.21 9.93
C ARG A 106 -12.41 -0.69 10.40
N GLU A 107 -13.28 -0.16 11.26
CA GLU A 107 -14.42 -0.91 11.82
C GLU A 107 -15.31 -1.47 10.70
N ARG A 108 -15.57 -0.65 9.67
CA ARG A 108 -16.43 -1.06 8.55
C ARG A 108 -15.77 -2.12 7.65
N TYR A 109 -14.46 -2.00 7.42
CA TYR A 109 -13.71 -2.95 6.61
C TYR A 109 -13.52 -4.29 7.33
N GLU A 110 -13.28 -4.29 8.64
CA GLU A 110 -13.23 -5.51 9.46
C GLU A 110 -14.56 -6.27 9.39
N HIS A 111 -15.69 -5.57 9.53
CA HIS A 111 -17.02 -6.17 9.37
C HIS A 111 -17.24 -6.77 7.98
N TYR A 112 -16.82 -6.06 6.92
CA TYR A 112 -16.92 -6.57 5.55
C TYR A 112 -16.13 -7.88 5.37
N LEU A 113 -14.90 -7.94 5.88
CA LEU A 113 -14.06 -9.15 5.81
C LEU A 113 -14.68 -10.32 6.57
N GLU A 114 -15.24 -10.07 7.76
CA GLU A 114 -15.93 -11.11 8.52
C GLU A 114 -17.13 -11.71 7.76
N ASP A 115 -17.90 -10.85 7.08
CA ASP A 115 -19.05 -11.30 6.29
C ASP A 115 -18.60 -12.08 5.05
N GLU A 116 -17.52 -11.65 4.39
CA GLU A 116 -16.94 -12.35 3.25
C GLU A 116 -16.48 -13.77 3.63
N ILE A 117 -15.76 -13.91 4.77
CA ILE A 117 -15.31 -15.21 5.30
C ILE A 117 -16.50 -16.11 5.66
N LYS A 118 -17.53 -15.57 6.33
CA LYS A 118 -18.75 -16.34 6.67
C LYS A 118 -19.48 -16.84 5.43
N ASN A 119 -19.57 -16.01 4.39
CA ASN A 119 -20.23 -16.37 3.14
C ASN A 119 -19.41 -17.38 2.33
N ALA A 120 -18.08 -17.29 2.34
CA ALA A 120 -17.20 -18.27 1.70
C ALA A 120 -17.36 -19.67 2.32
N HIS A 121 -17.34 -19.76 3.66
CA HIS A 121 -17.55 -21.04 4.37
C HIS A 121 -18.93 -21.64 4.13
N ARG A 122 -19.96 -20.81 3.94
CA ARG A 122 -21.33 -21.27 3.68
C ARG A 122 -21.47 -21.89 2.29
N ASN A 123 -20.84 -21.28 1.29
CA ASN A 123 -20.86 -21.80 -0.09
C ASN A 123 -20.08 -23.11 -0.23
N GLU A 124 -18.98 -23.29 0.51
CA GLU A 124 -18.22 -24.56 0.52
C GLU A 124 -18.99 -25.72 1.18
N SER A 125 -19.82 -25.44 2.19
CA SER A 125 -20.65 -26.46 2.87
C SER A 125 -21.91 -26.87 2.10
N ASP A 126 -22.34 -26.07 1.12
CA ASP A 126 -23.51 -26.36 0.28
C ASP A 126 -23.14 -27.15 -1.01
N GLU A 127 -21.84 -27.32 -1.30
CA GLU A 127 -21.31 -28.07 -2.46
C GLU A 127 -20.87 -29.53 -2.13
N GLU A 128 -20.94 -29.97 -0.86
CA GLU A 128 -20.74 -31.37 -0.41
C GLU A 128 -22.07 -32.14 -0.19
#